data_AF-A0AAJ6E991-F1
#
_entry.id   AF-A0AAJ6E991-F1
#
_cell.length_a   1.000
_cell.length_b   1.000
_cell.length_c   1.000
_cell.angle_alpha   90.00
_cell.angle_beta   90.00
_cell.angle_gamma   90.00
#
_symmetry.space_group_name_H-M   'P 1'
#
loop_
_entity.id
_entity.type
_entity.pdbx_description
1 polymer ?
#
loop_
_entity_poly.entity_id
_entity_poly.type
_entity_poly.pdbx_seq_one_letter_code
_entity_poly.pdbx_strand_id
1 'polypeptide(L)'
;MTDPARMVPDNEMPFEGIKDSRVRADLLAFLKEATKPGAAPERTAQNRMNGMGGMMGGMMGGGRAPNLKALDPTQRVTGISHCRDTYRVTTADGKTRPYWERNLRLKTDSSQDGPQSGAPAIVSAGMMGDRADVIFAAPSEISKTIEDHC
;
A
#
# COMPACT_ATOMS: atom_id res chain seq x y z
N MET A 1 20.51 -4.60 2.79
CA MET A 1 20.00 -3.23 2.67
C MET A 1 19.29 -2.87 3.97
N THR A 2 19.80 -1.90 4.73
CA THR A 2 19.25 -1.46 6.04
C THR A 2 18.28 -0.29 5.94
N ASP A 3 18.48 0.56 4.94
CA ASP A 3 17.69 1.76 4.70
C ASP A 3 17.60 1.98 3.18
N PRO A 4 16.57 1.42 2.54
CA PRO A 4 16.35 1.59 1.11
C PRO A 4 16.16 3.04 0.69
N ALA A 5 15.55 3.87 1.55
CA ALA A 5 15.26 5.27 1.24
C ALA A 5 16.53 6.13 1.19
N ARG A 6 17.52 5.85 2.06
CA ARG A 6 18.84 6.48 1.96
C ARG A 6 19.64 6.01 0.74
N MET A 7 19.49 4.74 0.36
CA MET A 7 20.27 4.16 -0.73
C MET A 7 19.78 4.61 -2.11
N VAL A 8 18.47 4.74 -2.27
CA VAL A 8 17.82 5.24 -3.49
C VAL A 8 16.87 6.36 -3.06
N PRO A 9 17.31 7.64 -3.17
CA PRO A 9 16.43 8.78 -2.93
C PRO A 9 15.16 8.68 -3.77
N ASP A 10 14.04 9.12 -3.21
CA ASP A 10 12.71 9.12 -3.85
C ASP A 10 12.16 7.74 -4.23
N ASN A 11 12.73 6.67 -3.66
CA ASN A 11 12.20 5.32 -3.80
C ASN A 11 10.85 5.16 -3.08
N GLU A 12 9.84 4.71 -3.81
CA GLU A 12 8.48 4.46 -3.31
C GLU A 12 8.24 3.01 -2.85
N MET A 13 9.28 2.16 -2.85
CA MET A 13 9.14 0.78 -2.38
C MET A 13 8.63 0.76 -0.93
N PRO A 14 7.56 0.00 -0.64
CA PRO A 14 6.96 -0.05 0.70
C PRO A 14 7.79 -0.84 1.73
N PHE A 15 9.03 -1.23 1.39
CA PHE A 15 9.88 -2.07 2.22
C PHE A 15 10.85 -1.22 3.05
N GLU A 16 10.82 -1.37 4.37
CA GLU A 16 11.72 -0.64 5.28
C GLU A 16 13.17 -1.15 5.29
N GLY A 17 13.46 -2.26 4.61
CA GLY A 17 14.74 -2.96 4.70
C GLY A 17 14.91 -3.77 6.00
N ILE A 18 16.02 -4.50 6.11
CA ILE A 18 16.31 -5.37 7.26
C ILE A 18 17.34 -4.67 8.14
N LYS A 19 16.85 -4.01 9.20
CA LYS A 19 17.65 -3.23 10.15
C LYS A 19 18.60 -4.13 10.95
N ASP A 20 18.10 -5.26 11.45
CA ASP A 20 18.88 -6.23 12.22
C ASP A 20 20.02 -6.83 11.39
N SER A 21 21.25 -6.73 11.90
CA SER A 21 22.45 -7.18 11.20
C SER A 21 22.59 -8.69 11.11
N ARG A 22 22.10 -9.43 12.11
CA ARG A 22 22.15 -10.90 12.14
C ARG A 22 21.13 -11.48 11.18
N VAL A 23 19.88 -11.02 11.26
CA VAL A 23 18.81 -11.43 10.33
C VAL A 23 19.22 -11.19 8.87
N ARG A 24 19.86 -10.05 8.62
CA ARG A 24 20.38 -9.72 7.29
C ARG A 24 21.52 -10.64 6.86
N ALA A 25 22.45 -10.96 7.75
CA ALA A 25 23.56 -11.87 7.46
C ALA A 25 23.05 -13.28 7.14
N ASP A 26 22.09 -13.78 7.91
CA ASP A 26 21.49 -15.10 7.73
C ASP A 26 20.74 -15.18 6.40
N LEU A 27 19.94 -14.16 6.05
CA LEU A 27 19.28 -14.09 4.76
C LEU A 27 20.29 -14.08 3.60
N LEU A 28 21.37 -13.31 3.72
CA LEU A 28 22.42 -13.28 2.69
C LEU A 28 23.13 -14.63 2.56
N ALA A 29 23.39 -15.34 3.66
CA ALA A 29 23.96 -16.68 3.64
C ALA A 29 23.02 -17.67 2.95
N PHE A 30 21.73 -17.64 3.30
CA PHE A 30 20.71 -18.47 2.67
C PHE A 30 20.62 -18.22 1.16
N LEU A 31 20.51 -16.96 0.73
CA LEU A 31 20.39 -16.62 -0.68
C LEU A 31 21.62 -17.08 -1.48
N LYS A 32 22.84 -16.90 -0.94
CA LYS A 32 24.07 -17.39 -1.58
C LYS A 32 24.07 -18.90 -1.80
N GLU A 33 23.56 -19.65 -0.82
CA GLU A 33 23.46 -21.11 -0.93
C GLU A 33 22.40 -21.51 -1.96
N ALA A 34 21.21 -20.91 -1.87
CA ALA A 34 20.06 -21.23 -2.71
C ALA A 34 20.26 -20.87 -4.19
N THR A 35 21.13 -19.91 -4.52
CA THR A 35 21.41 -19.52 -5.91
C THR A 35 22.55 -20.29 -6.58
N LYS A 36 23.13 -21.30 -5.91
CA LYS A 36 24.18 -22.13 -6.53
C LYS A 36 23.57 -22.99 -7.66
N PRO A 37 24.30 -23.22 -8.77
CA PRO A 37 23.87 -24.17 -9.79
C PRO A 37 23.62 -25.56 -9.18
N GLY A 38 22.41 -26.09 -9.35
CA GLY A 38 22.01 -27.39 -8.79
C GLY A 38 21.43 -27.33 -7.37
N ALA A 39 21.39 -26.16 -6.72
CA ALA A 39 20.70 -25.96 -5.44
C ALA A 39 19.18 -25.83 -5.67
N ALA A 40 18.53 -26.89 -6.15
CA ALA A 40 17.09 -26.99 -6.03
C ALA A 40 16.77 -27.32 -4.56
N PRO A 41 15.92 -26.54 -3.86
CA PRO A 41 15.44 -26.99 -2.57
C PRO A 41 14.72 -28.32 -2.76
N GLU A 42 14.97 -29.29 -1.87
CA GLU A 42 14.11 -30.45 -1.77
C GLU A 42 12.68 -29.91 -1.62
N ARG A 43 11.79 -30.28 -2.54
CA ARG A 43 10.36 -30.05 -2.36
C ARG A 43 9.92 -30.93 -1.20
N THR A 44 10.14 -30.46 0.04
CA THR A 44 9.57 -31.09 1.22
C THR A 44 8.07 -31.20 0.97
N ALA A 45 7.59 -32.44 0.98
CA ALA A 45 6.21 -32.84 0.69
C ALA A 45 5.18 -32.32 1.72
N GLN A 46 5.48 -31.23 2.44
CA GLN A 46 4.66 -30.61 3.47
C GLN A 46 3.69 -29.55 2.94
N ASN A 47 3.65 -29.30 1.63
CA ASN A 47 2.59 -28.51 0.99
C ASN A 47 1.39 -29.37 0.51
N ARG A 48 1.23 -30.60 1.03
CA ARG A 48 0.07 -31.47 0.74
C ARG A 48 -0.93 -31.64 1.89
N MET A 49 -0.79 -30.90 3.00
CA MET A 49 -1.85 -30.78 4.01
C MET A 49 -2.17 -29.30 4.23
N ASN A 50 -3.12 -28.79 3.46
CA ASN A 50 -4.27 -28.00 3.94
C ASN A 50 -5.16 -27.63 2.74
N GLY A 51 -5.71 -28.67 2.10
CA GLY A 51 -6.91 -28.59 1.28
C GLY A 51 -8.17 -28.38 2.12
N MET A 52 -8.14 -27.44 3.07
CA MET A 52 -9.30 -26.90 3.78
C MET A 52 -9.32 -25.39 3.60
N GLY A 53 -9.35 -24.95 2.33
CA GLY A 53 -9.61 -23.55 1.94
C GLY A 53 -11.10 -23.18 2.00
N GLY A 54 -11.90 -23.90 2.78
CA GLY A 54 -13.30 -23.59 3.05
C GLY A 54 -13.42 -22.96 4.43
N MET A 55 -13.99 -21.75 4.48
CA MET A 55 -14.58 -21.13 5.67
C MET A 55 -13.70 -20.31 6.65
N MET A 56 -12.74 -19.51 6.19
CA MET A 56 -12.26 -18.34 6.97
C MET A 56 -11.93 -17.11 6.10
N GLY A 57 -12.76 -16.84 5.10
CA GLY A 57 -12.64 -15.67 4.22
C GLY A 57 -13.41 -14.43 4.68
N GLY A 58 -13.98 -14.41 5.88
CA GLY A 58 -14.82 -13.30 6.31
C GLY A 58 -14.82 -13.13 7.81
N MET A 59 -13.80 -12.47 8.38
CA MET A 59 -13.85 -11.98 9.76
C MET A 59 -12.71 -11.03 10.18
N MET A 60 -12.13 -10.24 9.26
CA MET A 60 -11.22 -9.12 9.63
C MET A 60 -11.52 -7.85 8.83
N GLY A 61 -12.79 -7.50 8.71
CA GLY A 61 -13.27 -6.22 8.16
C GLY A 61 -14.15 -5.43 9.14
N GLY A 62 -14.06 -5.74 10.43
CA GLY A 62 -14.96 -5.21 11.47
C GLY A 62 -14.24 -4.44 12.59
N GLY A 63 -13.00 -4.01 12.38
CA GLY A 63 -12.44 -2.95 13.23
C GLY A 63 -13.18 -1.65 12.94
N ARG A 64 -13.46 -0.83 13.96
CA ARG A 64 -13.95 0.54 13.74
C ARG A 64 -13.05 1.21 12.70
N ALA A 65 -13.65 1.76 11.64
CA ALA A 65 -12.91 2.56 10.69
C ALA A 65 -12.13 3.65 11.48
N PRO A 66 -10.85 3.88 11.18
CA PRO A 66 -10.08 4.91 11.86
C PRO A 66 -10.76 6.27 11.64
N ASN A 67 -10.69 7.15 12.64
CA ASN A 67 -11.20 8.51 12.50
C ASN A 67 -10.27 9.30 11.56
N LEU A 68 -10.83 9.82 10.47
CA LEU A 68 -10.13 10.50 9.38
C LEU A 68 -10.22 12.03 9.50
N LYS A 69 -10.66 12.59 10.63
CA LYS A 69 -10.68 14.04 10.84
C LYS A 69 -9.30 14.61 11.16
N ALA A 70 -8.44 13.81 11.77
CA ALA A 70 -7.09 14.17 12.15
C ALA A 70 -6.08 13.30 11.38
N LEU A 71 -5.79 13.68 10.15
CA LEU A 71 -4.84 13.00 9.28
C LEU A 71 -3.45 13.62 9.40
N ASP A 72 -2.42 12.76 9.35
CA ASP A 72 -1.05 13.19 9.08
C ASP A 72 -0.96 13.85 7.68
N PRO A 73 -0.08 14.84 7.45
CA PRO A 73 0.11 15.46 6.14
C PRO A 73 0.37 14.46 5.01
N THR A 74 1.00 13.32 5.30
CA THR A 74 1.26 12.24 4.33
C THR A 74 0.00 11.48 3.90
N GLN A 75 -1.12 11.65 4.62
CA GLN A 75 -2.39 10.97 4.35
C GLN A 75 -3.47 11.91 3.81
N ARG A 76 -3.26 13.23 3.88
CA ARG A 76 -4.21 14.21 3.35
C ARG A 76 -3.95 14.44 1.87
N VAL A 77 -4.93 14.12 1.02
CA VAL A 77 -4.86 14.34 -0.42
C VAL A 77 -5.14 15.81 -0.73
N THR A 78 -4.31 16.41 -1.56
CA THR A 78 -4.47 17.80 -2.03
C THR A 78 -4.74 17.89 -3.53
N GLY A 79 -4.53 16.80 -4.28
CA GLY A 79 -4.82 16.75 -5.71
C GLY A 79 -4.68 15.34 -6.25
N ILE A 80 -5.45 15.04 -7.29
CA ILE A 80 -5.36 13.78 -8.03
C ILE A 80 -5.36 14.12 -9.50
N SER A 81 -4.34 13.69 -10.24
CA SER A 81 -4.39 13.70 -11.71
C SER A 81 -4.49 12.29 -12.25
N HIS A 82 -5.24 12.13 -13.33
CA HIS A 82 -5.34 10.89 -14.08
C HIS A 82 -4.71 11.06 -15.46
N CYS A 83 -3.77 10.18 -15.79
CA CYS A 83 -3.15 10.11 -17.10
C CYS A 83 -3.07 8.64 -17.52
N ARG A 84 -3.82 8.28 -18.56
CA ARG A 84 -3.90 6.92 -19.13
C ARG A 84 -4.37 5.88 -18.10
N ASP A 85 -3.47 5.07 -17.55
CA ASP A 85 -3.74 3.95 -16.65
C ASP A 85 -3.28 4.21 -15.21
N THR A 86 -2.92 5.46 -14.92
CA THR A 86 -2.27 5.84 -13.66
C THR A 86 -2.93 7.07 -13.06
N TYR A 87 -3.31 6.95 -11.79
CA TYR A 87 -3.60 8.09 -10.92
C TYR A 87 -2.32 8.56 -10.26
N ARG A 88 -2.11 9.87 -10.21
CA ARG A 88 -1.05 10.53 -9.45
C ARG A 88 -1.70 11.25 -8.30
N VAL A 89 -1.48 10.75 -7.08
CA VAL A 89 -2.07 11.32 -5.87
C VAL A 89 -1.02 12.17 -5.17
N THR A 90 -1.33 13.46 -5.02
CA THR A 90 -0.50 14.41 -4.28
C THR A 90 -1.04 14.55 -2.86
N THR A 91 -0.14 14.41 -1.88
CA THR A 91 -0.45 14.55 -0.45
C THR A 91 0.06 15.89 0.09
N ALA A 92 -0.44 16.30 1.25
CA ALA A 92 -0.15 17.61 1.85
C ALA A 92 1.31 17.79 2.30
N ASP A 93 2.08 16.71 2.38
CA ASP A 93 3.55 16.73 2.50
C ASP A 93 4.28 17.10 1.18
N GLY A 94 3.53 17.38 0.11
CA GLY A 94 4.04 17.76 -1.20
C GLY A 94 4.48 16.58 -2.07
N LYS A 95 4.29 15.33 -1.62
CA LYS A 95 4.69 14.14 -2.38
C LYS A 95 3.58 13.70 -3.32
N THR A 96 3.96 13.36 -4.55
CA THR A 96 3.07 12.76 -5.54
C THR A 96 3.46 11.32 -5.78
N ARG A 97 2.51 10.40 -5.61
CA ARG A 97 2.73 8.95 -5.80
C ARG A 97 1.85 8.42 -6.93
N PRO A 98 2.37 7.59 -7.83
CA PRO A 98 1.60 6.91 -8.86
C PRO A 98 0.87 5.69 -8.29
N TYR A 99 -0.36 5.48 -8.76
CA TYR A 99 -1.18 4.31 -8.49
C TYR A 99 -1.81 3.85 -9.79
N TRP A 100 -1.62 2.60 -10.16
CA TRP A 100 -2.36 2.04 -11.31
C TRP A 100 -3.86 2.08 -11.02
N GLU A 101 -4.69 2.29 -12.06
CA GLU A 101 -6.15 2.43 -11.93
C GLU A 101 -6.81 1.34 -11.08
N ARG A 102 -6.33 0.10 -11.21
CA ARG A 102 -6.88 -1.06 -10.48
C ARG A 102 -6.37 -1.21 -9.05
N ASN A 103 -5.36 -0.43 -8.67
CA ASN A 103 -4.76 -0.40 -7.35
C ASN A 103 -5.30 0.75 -6.49
N LEU A 104 -5.85 1.81 -7.11
CA LEU A 104 -6.51 2.90 -6.40
C LEU A 104 -8.03 2.71 -6.36
N ARG A 105 -8.61 2.67 -5.16
CA ARG A 105 -10.06 2.62 -4.98
C ARG A 105 -10.58 3.95 -4.47
N LEU A 106 -11.62 4.45 -5.13
CA LEU A 106 -12.31 5.67 -4.73
C LEU A 106 -13.50 5.27 -3.85
N LYS A 107 -13.55 5.80 -2.63
CA LYS A 107 -14.56 5.49 -1.61
C LYS A 107 -15.15 6.76 -1.03
N THR A 108 -16.30 6.64 -0.38
CA THR A 108 -16.93 7.75 0.33
C THR A 108 -17.23 7.36 1.76
N ASP A 109 -16.95 8.24 2.70
CA ASP A 109 -17.34 8.12 4.10
C ASP A 109 -17.88 9.48 4.59
N SER A 110 -19.20 9.61 4.63
CA SER A 110 -19.90 10.81 5.11
C SER A 110 -20.17 10.79 6.61
N SER A 111 -19.64 9.79 7.33
CA SER A 111 -19.85 9.67 8.78
C SER A 111 -19.07 10.73 9.56
N GLN A 112 -19.32 10.80 10.87
CA GLN A 112 -18.58 11.68 11.77
C GLN A 112 -17.08 11.32 11.84
N ASP A 113 -16.74 10.06 11.56
CA ASP A 113 -15.36 9.57 11.51
C ASP A 113 -14.74 9.69 10.11
N GLY A 114 -15.52 10.04 9.09
CA GLY A 114 -15.03 10.28 7.72
C GLY A 114 -14.13 11.52 7.61
N PRO A 115 -13.47 11.73 6.46
CA PRO A 115 -12.56 12.85 6.26
C PRO A 115 -13.25 14.22 6.35
N GLN A 116 -12.46 15.29 6.39
CA GLN A 116 -13.00 16.65 6.25
C GLN A 116 -13.42 16.88 4.80
N SER A 117 -14.51 17.63 4.59
CA SER A 117 -14.95 17.98 3.23
C SER A 117 -13.88 18.80 2.51
N GLY A 118 -13.63 18.47 1.25
CA GLY A 118 -12.55 19.05 0.45
C GLY A 118 -11.13 18.58 0.83
N ALA A 119 -11.00 17.65 1.78
CA ALA A 119 -9.72 17.09 2.19
C ALA A 119 -9.77 15.55 2.27
N PRO A 120 -9.77 14.86 1.11
CA PRO A 120 -9.83 13.41 1.07
C PRO A 120 -8.64 12.76 1.79
N ALA A 121 -8.86 11.55 2.33
CA ALA A 121 -7.82 10.76 2.98
C ALA A 121 -7.29 9.68 2.03
N ILE A 122 -6.00 9.40 2.05
CA ILE A 122 -5.42 8.18 1.45
C ILE A 122 -4.98 7.20 2.53
N VAL A 123 -5.38 5.93 2.38
CA VAL A 123 -5.01 4.83 3.28
C VAL A 123 -4.53 3.62 2.47
N SER A 124 -3.52 2.91 2.97
CA SER A 124 -3.04 1.68 2.34
C SER A 124 -4.12 0.59 2.40
N ALA A 125 -4.33 -0.11 1.28
CA ALA A 125 -5.40 -1.08 1.10
C ALA A 125 -4.85 -2.47 0.73
N GLY A 126 -4.20 -3.13 1.69
CA GLY A 126 -3.68 -4.49 1.56
C GLY A 126 -2.53 -4.78 2.53
N MET A 127 -2.10 -6.04 2.60
CA MET A 127 -0.93 -6.43 3.41
C MET A 127 0.42 -6.21 2.67
N MET A 128 0.39 -6.10 1.33
CA MET A 128 1.57 -5.87 0.49
C MET A 128 1.18 -5.11 -0.80
N GLY A 129 2.09 -4.27 -1.30
CA GLY A 129 1.97 -3.56 -2.58
C GLY A 129 1.56 -2.08 -2.44
N ASP A 130 1.25 -1.48 -3.58
CA ASP A 130 0.88 -0.06 -3.75
C ASP A 130 -0.63 0.20 -3.64
N ARG A 131 -1.45 -0.81 -3.33
CA ARG A 131 -2.91 -0.63 -3.28
C ARG A 131 -3.30 0.37 -2.20
N ALA A 132 -4.19 1.28 -2.55
CA ALA A 132 -4.67 2.32 -1.64
C ALA A 132 -6.15 2.63 -1.87
N ASP A 133 -6.81 3.11 -0.82
CA ASP A 133 -8.13 3.71 -0.88
C ASP A 133 -7.98 5.22 -0.72
N VAL A 134 -8.57 6.00 -1.63
CA VAL A 134 -8.85 7.42 -1.40
C VAL A 134 -10.30 7.54 -0.96
N ILE A 135 -10.49 8.10 0.24
CA ILE A 135 -11.79 8.25 0.90
C ILE A 135 -12.17 9.72 0.84
N PHE A 136 -13.32 10.01 0.23
CA PHE A 136 -13.93 11.34 0.10
C PHE A 136 -15.03 11.53 1.14
N ALA A 137 -15.33 12.77 1.53
CA ALA A 137 -16.42 13.05 2.46
C ALA A 137 -17.79 12.97 1.77
N ALA A 138 -17.83 13.15 0.45
CA ALA A 138 -19.04 13.03 -0.36
C ALA A 138 -18.76 12.53 -1.79
N PRO A 139 -19.69 11.81 -2.45
CA PRO A 139 -19.53 11.37 -3.84
C PRO A 139 -19.26 12.53 -4.81
N SER A 140 -19.83 13.71 -4.55
CA SER A 140 -19.65 14.90 -5.38
C SER A 140 -18.23 15.44 -5.39
N GLU A 141 -17.36 15.02 -4.47
CA GLU A 141 -15.97 15.45 -4.41
C GLU A 141 -15.07 14.65 -5.37
N ILE A 142 -15.49 13.44 -5.77
CA ILE A 142 -14.66 12.53 -6.57
C ILE A 142 -14.24 13.18 -7.89
N SER A 143 -15.21 13.47 -8.77
CA SER A 143 -14.91 14.08 -10.08
C SER A 143 -14.46 15.54 -9.98
N LYS A 144 -14.62 16.21 -8.83
CA LYS A 144 -14.11 17.58 -8.62
C LYS A 144 -12.64 17.61 -8.26
N THR A 145 -12.14 16.55 -7.63
CA THR A 145 -10.75 16.46 -7.14
C THR A 145 -9.83 15.80 -8.17
N ILE A 146 -10.39 14.99 -9.06
CA ILE A 146 -9.66 14.26 -10.10
C ILE A 146 -9.66 15.10 -11.37
N GLU A 147 -8.47 15.44 -11.85
CA GLU A 147 -8.27 16.14 -13.12
C GLU A 147 -7.68 15.20 -14.16
N ASP A 148 -8.27 15.16 -15.35
CA ASP A 148 -7.75 14.37 -16.48
C ASP A 148 -6.67 15.18 -17.20
N HIS A 149 -5.39 14.95 -16.86
CA HIS A 149 -4.26 15.56 -17.55
C HIS A 149 -2.96 14.78 -17.33
N CYS A 150 -2.05 14.97 -18.29
CA CYS A 150 -0.64 14.63 -18.22
C CYS A 150 0.16 15.96 -18.26
#